data_AF-A0A0M3IYT0-F1
#
_entry.id   AF-A0A0M3IYT0-F1
#
_cell.length_a   1.000
_cell.length_b   1.000
_cell.length_c   1.000
_cell.angle_alpha   90.00
_cell.angle_beta   90.00
_cell.angle_gamma   90.00
#
_symmetry.space_group_name_H-M   'P 1'
#
loop_
_entity.id
_entity.type
_entity.pdbx_description
1 polymer ?
#
loop_
_entity_poly.entity_id
_entity_poly.type
_entity_poly.pdbx_seq_one_letter_code
_entity_poly.pdbx_strand_id
1 'polypeptide(L)'
;MLRVYWLFMIPLLALDPVKAICWAMQFREMHRNCSNFITQVTQTEINDMMSNNPAEDICAEWTRLQLEMECCAPNSILHFCNYTESDSVNAIDMREFATLCLRQEMYTCINPLLRWFHRQTDLLAIIACFVLFPLKVIVVLVLRQDIQELFGEIVYVGNRQLYRHWAAVDPTDEDSSGGDLNSALQYSMDTITSTTSLMKPRRVFGA
;
A
#
# COMPACT_ATOMS: atom_id res chain seq x y z
N MET A 1 17.77 -7.57 -17.81
CA MET A 1 17.39 -6.34 -17.09
C MET A 1 15.90 -6.05 -17.12
N LEU A 2 15.25 -5.86 -18.28
CA LEU A 2 13.79 -5.61 -18.34
C LEU A 2 12.95 -6.67 -17.59
N ARG A 3 13.35 -7.95 -17.71
CA ARG A 3 12.70 -9.06 -16.97
C ARG A 3 12.85 -8.94 -15.45
N VAL A 4 13.99 -8.45 -14.95
CA VAL A 4 14.23 -8.25 -13.51
C VAL A 4 13.37 -7.09 -13.01
N TYR A 5 13.28 -6.00 -13.76
CA TYR A 5 12.39 -4.87 -13.47
C TYR A 5 10.92 -5.32 -13.31
N TRP A 6 10.41 -6.09 -14.28
CA TRP A 6 9.05 -6.64 -14.21
C TRP A 6 8.86 -7.62 -13.05
N LEU A 7 9.90 -8.38 -12.69
CA LEU A 7 9.89 -9.30 -11.55
C LEU A 7 9.71 -8.56 -10.22
N PHE A 8 10.22 -7.33 -10.06
CA PHE A 8 9.99 -6.53 -8.85
C PHE A 8 8.71 -5.69 -8.92
N MET A 9 8.41 -5.08 -10.07
CA MET A 9 7.28 -4.17 -10.20
C MET A 9 5.92 -4.88 -10.14
N ILE A 10 5.77 -6.07 -10.73
CA ILE A 10 4.49 -6.80 -10.72
C ILE A 10 4.09 -7.18 -9.29
N PRO A 11 4.96 -7.79 -8.45
CA PRO A 11 4.64 -8.04 -7.05
C PRO A 11 4.36 -6.75 -6.28
N LEU A 12 5.14 -5.68 -6.49
CA LEU A 12 4.93 -4.40 -5.80
C LEU A 12 3.56 -3.81 -6.08
N LEU A 13 3.05 -3.95 -7.31
CA LEU A 13 1.71 -3.53 -7.69
C LEU A 13 0.63 -4.50 -7.20
N ALA A 14 0.89 -5.81 -7.23
CA ALA A 14 -0.07 -6.85 -6.86
C ALA A 14 -0.21 -7.03 -5.33
N LEU A 15 0.80 -6.66 -4.55
CA LEU A 15 0.74 -6.73 -3.09
C LEU A 15 -0.25 -5.74 -2.49
N ASP A 16 -0.50 -4.60 -3.14
CA ASP A 16 -1.45 -3.60 -2.64
C ASP A 16 -2.90 -4.09 -2.63
N PRO A 17 -3.46 -4.63 -3.74
CA PRO A 17 -4.81 -5.18 -3.71
C PRO A 17 -4.91 -6.38 -2.78
N VAL A 18 -3.87 -7.23 -2.69
CA VAL A 18 -3.85 -8.36 -1.76
C VAL A 18 -3.88 -7.89 -0.31
N LYS A 19 -3.09 -6.85 0.03
CA LYS A 19 -3.13 -6.22 1.35
C LYS A 19 -4.48 -5.59 1.62
N ALA A 20 -5.06 -4.86 0.68
CA ALA A 20 -6.39 -4.26 0.84
C ALA A 20 -7.47 -5.31 1.10
N ILE A 21 -7.44 -6.43 0.37
CA ILE A 21 -8.34 -7.57 0.57
C ILE A 21 -8.13 -8.20 1.95
N CYS A 22 -6.88 -8.39 2.38
CA CYS A 22 -6.55 -8.92 3.69
C CYS A 22 -7.07 -8.00 4.82
N TRP A 23 -6.84 -6.69 4.69
CA TRP A 23 -7.37 -5.67 5.60
C TRP A 23 -8.89 -5.69 5.66
N ALA A 24 -9.58 -5.82 4.52
CA ALA A 24 -11.04 -5.93 4.48
C ALA A 24 -11.55 -7.18 5.21
N MET A 25 -10.87 -8.32 5.07
CA MET A 25 -11.21 -9.53 5.81
C MET A 25 -10.98 -9.37 7.31
N GLN A 26 -9.86 -8.80 7.72
CA GLN A 26 -9.54 -8.56 9.13
C GLN A 26 -10.52 -7.57 9.77
N PHE A 27 -10.87 -6.51 9.05
CA PHE A 27 -11.86 -5.53 9.48
C PHE A 27 -13.24 -6.19 9.68
N ARG A 28 -13.63 -7.10 8.79
CA ARG A 28 -14.88 -7.86 8.93
C ARG A 28 -14.88 -8.74 10.18
N GLU A 29 -13.76 -9.41 10.47
CA GLU A 29 -13.64 -10.24 11.67
C GLU A 29 -13.65 -9.38 12.95
N MET A 30 -12.97 -8.23 12.92
CA MET A 30 -13.02 -7.24 14.00
C MET A 30 -14.44 -6.75 14.26
N HIS A 31 -15.21 -6.44 13.20
CA HIS A 31 -16.61 -6.02 13.34
C HIS A 31 -17.48 -7.11 13.97
N ARG A 32 -17.28 -8.37 13.57
CA ARG A 32 -18.01 -9.52 14.13
C ARG A 32 -17.70 -9.75 15.60
N ASN A 33 -16.45 -9.56 16.00
CA ASN A 33 -15.98 -9.81 17.37
C ASN A 33 -15.75 -8.52 18.17
N CYS A 34 -16.32 -7.38 17.75
CA CYS A 34 -16.05 -6.06 18.32
C CYS A 34 -16.30 -6.03 19.83
N SER A 35 -17.42 -6.62 20.29
CA SER A 35 -17.74 -6.71 21.71
C SER A 35 -16.68 -7.46 22.51
N ASN A 36 -16.18 -8.58 22.00
CA ASN A 36 -15.18 -9.40 22.67
C ASN A 36 -13.80 -8.74 22.64
N PHE A 37 -13.50 -8.05 21.54
CA PHE A 37 -12.25 -7.32 21.39
C PHE A 37 -12.17 -6.15 22.39
N ILE A 38 -13.25 -5.36 22.52
CA ILE A 38 -13.31 -4.25 23.47
C ILE A 38 -13.19 -4.76 24.91
N THR A 39 -13.88 -5.84 25.28
CA THR A 39 -13.78 -6.39 26.63
C THR A 39 -12.40 -6.98 26.93
N GLN A 40 -11.74 -7.60 25.96
CA GLN A 40 -10.37 -8.09 26.12
C GLN A 40 -9.36 -6.95 26.27
N VAL A 41 -9.42 -5.94 25.38
CA VAL A 41 -8.52 -4.78 25.42
C VAL A 41 -8.67 -4.02 26.73
N THR A 42 -9.91 -3.74 27.14
CA THR A 42 -10.17 -3.08 28.43
C THR A 42 -9.67 -3.90 29.61
N GLN A 43 -9.84 -5.23 29.59
CA GLN A 43 -9.31 -6.07 30.66
C GLN A 43 -7.77 -6.07 30.70
N THR A 44 -7.11 -6.07 29.54
CA THR A 44 -5.64 -5.98 29.48
C THR A 44 -5.13 -4.63 29.96
N GLU A 45 -5.79 -3.52 29.61
CA GLU A 45 -5.41 -2.18 30.06
C GLU A 45 -5.61 -2.02 31.56
N ILE A 46 -6.73 -2.51 32.12
CA ILE A 46 -6.97 -2.52 33.57
C ILE A 46 -5.87 -3.30 34.29
N ASN A 47 -5.51 -4.49 33.78
CA ASN A 47 -4.51 -5.35 34.41
C ASN A 47 -3.09 -4.75 34.34
N ASP A 48 -2.72 -4.14 33.22
CA ASP A 48 -1.39 -3.55 33.02
C ASP A 48 -1.20 -2.27 33.87
N MET A 49 -2.24 -1.43 33.94
CA MET A 49 -2.15 -0.16 34.66
C MET A 49 -2.35 -0.29 36.18
N MET A 50 -2.97 -1.37 36.66
CA MET A 50 -2.95 -1.74 38.09
C MET A 50 -1.51 -1.92 38.64
N SER A 51 -0.52 -2.15 37.76
CA SER A 51 0.88 -2.29 38.14
C SER A 51 1.65 -0.97 38.23
N ASN A 52 1.27 0.10 37.51
CA ASN A 52 2.22 1.15 37.14
C ASN A 52 1.77 2.61 37.31
N ASN A 53 0.49 2.97 37.44
CA ASN A 53 0.06 4.39 37.56
C ASN A 53 -1.41 4.59 38.00
N PRO A 54 -1.86 5.83 38.34
CA PRO A 54 -3.16 6.05 38.98
C PRO A 54 -4.30 5.80 37.99
N ALA A 55 -5.32 5.06 38.45
CA ALA A 55 -6.54 4.74 37.71
C ALA A 55 -7.27 5.96 37.10
N GLU A 56 -6.95 7.17 37.56
CA GLU A 56 -7.56 8.43 37.16
C GLU A 56 -7.42 8.72 35.65
N ASP A 57 -6.30 8.40 35.02
CA ASP A 57 -6.06 8.72 33.60
C ASP A 57 -6.98 7.91 32.66
N ILE A 58 -7.13 6.61 32.92
CA ILE A 58 -8.03 5.72 32.17
C ILE A 58 -9.48 6.19 32.37
N CYS A 59 -9.86 6.47 33.61
CA CYS A 59 -11.21 6.88 33.95
C CYS A 59 -11.55 8.26 33.33
N ALA A 60 -10.58 9.17 33.25
CA ALA A 60 -10.75 10.45 32.57
C ALA A 60 -10.99 10.28 31.07
N GLU A 61 -10.22 9.44 30.38
CA GLU A 61 -10.39 9.21 28.94
C GLU A 61 -11.73 8.51 28.65
N TRP A 62 -12.11 7.52 29.46
CA TRP A 62 -13.42 6.86 29.35
C TRP A 62 -14.57 7.80 29.68
N THR A 63 -14.40 8.73 30.61
CA THR A 63 -15.42 9.77 30.89
C THR A 63 -15.61 10.66 29.67
N ARG A 64 -14.50 11.13 29.07
CA ARG A 64 -14.53 11.94 27.85
C ARG A 64 -15.23 11.22 26.71
N LEU A 65 -14.91 9.94 26.51
CA LEU A 65 -15.53 9.11 25.47
C LEU A 65 -17.03 8.89 25.70
N GLN A 66 -17.44 8.61 26.93
CA GLN A 66 -18.85 8.37 27.28
C GLN A 66 -19.70 9.65 27.11
N LEU A 67 -19.15 10.81 27.48
CA LEU A 67 -19.81 12.10 27.29
C LEU A 67 -19.88 12.50 25.82
N GLU A 68 -18.82 12.26 25.03
CA GLU A 68 -18.79 12.64 23.62
C GLU A 68 -19.70 11.75 22.74
N MET A 69 -19.86 10.48 23.12
CA MET A 69 -20.61 9.48 22.34
C MET A 69 -21.98 9.12 22.96
N GLU A 70 -22.33 9.75 24.08
CA GLU A 70 -23.54 9.53 24.87
C GLU A 70 -23.81 8.03 25.11
N CYS A 71 -22.81 7.26 25.52
CA CYS A 71 -22.89 5.81 25.58
C CYS A 71 -22.32 5.21 26.86
N CYS A 72 -22.71 3.98 27.19
CA CYS A 72 -22.23 3.30 28.40
C CYS A 72 -20.96 2.47 28.16
N ALA A 73 -19.95 2.71 28.99
CA ALA A 73 -18.74 1.87 29.04
C ALA A 73 -19.05 0.43 29.47
N PRO A 74 -18.15 -0.53 29.20
CA PRO A 74 -18.28 -1.90 29.69
C PRO A 74 -18.31 -1.93 31.23
N ASN A 75 -19.06 -2.88 31.80
CA ASN A 75 -19.22 -3.01 33.25
C ASN A 75 -17.88 -3.09 34.00
N SER A 76 -16.83 -3.66 33.40
CA SER A 76 -15.48 -3.73 33.96
C SER A 76 -14.90 -2.35 34.28
N ILE A 77 -15.04 -1.39 33.36
CA ILE A 77 -14.57 0.00 33.53
C ILE A 77 -15.48 0.75 34.49
N LEU A 78 -16.79 0.51 34.43
CA LEU A 78 -17.76 1.15 35.32
C LEU A 78 -17.50 0.81 36.79
N HIS A 79 -17.16 -0.45 37.08
CA HIS A 79 -16.76 -0.90 38.41
C HIS A 79 -15.36 -0.41 38.80
N PHE A 80 -14.40 -0.41 37.87
CA PHE A 80 -13.03 0.02 38.14
C PHE A 80 -12.93 1.51 38.50
N CYS A 81 -13.68 2.36 37.79
CA CYS A 81 -13.61 3.82 37.96
C CYS A 81 -14.49 4.39 39.06
N ASN A 82 -15.38 3.59 39.68
CA ASN A 82 -16.28 3.98 40.77
C ASN A 82 -16.84 5.41 40.64
N TYR A 83 -17.47 5.73 39.50
CA TYR A 83 -17.98 7.07 39.18
C TYR A 83 -19.02 7.61 40.18
N THR A 84 -19.59 6.74 41.02
CA THR A 84 -20.63 7.09 42.00
C THR A 84 -20.12 7.86 43.22
N GLU A 85 -18.80 7.88 43.45
CA GLU A 85 -18.16 8.46 44.65
C GLU A 85 -17.28 9.69 44.32
N SER A 86 -17.21 10.11 43.06
CA SER A 86 -16.38 11.25 42.64
C SER A 86 -17.08 12.60 42.88
N ASP A 87 -16.37 13.55 43.51
CA ASP A 87 -16.87 14.88 43.94
C ASP A 87 -16.59 16.03 42.94
N SER A 88 -16.17 15.74 41.70
CA SER A 88 -15.90 16.80 40.72
C SER A 88 -17.18 17.36 40.09
N VAL A 89 -17.16 18.61 39.59
CA VAL A 89 -18.33 19.25 38.95
C VAL A 89 -18.80 18.48 37.70
N ASN A 90 -17.88 17.87 36.96
CA ASN A 90 -18.20 16.96 35.85
C ASN A 90 -18.68 15.58 36.33
N ALA A 91 -18.48 15.26 37.62
CA ALA A 91 -18.95 14.00 38.20
C ALA A 91 -20.44 14.02 38.54
N ILE A 92 -21.11 15.18 38.61
CA ILE A 92 -22.56 15.22 38.86
C ILE A 92 -23.29 14.65 37.64
N ASP A 93 -22.99 15.15 36.44
CA ASP A 93 -23.54 14.65 35.18
C ASP A 93 -23.10 13.20 34.94
N MET A 94 -21.83 12.88 35.22
CA MET A 94 -21.31 11.52 35.05
C MET A 94 -21.91 10.52 36.04
N ARG A 95 -22.30 10.95 37.24
CA ARG A 95 -22.94 10.09 38.24
C ARG A 95 -24.36 9.74 37.84
N GLU A 96 -25.14 10.71 37.37
CA GLU A 96 -26.48 10.45 36.81
C GLU A 96 -26.36 9.52 35.60
N PHE A 97 -25.43 9.84 34.69
CA PHE A 97 -25.16 9.03 33.51
C PHE A 97 -24.72 7.59 33.86
N ALA A 98 -23.82 7.42 34.82
CA ALA A 98 -23.38 6.12 35.31
C ALA A 98 -24.52 5.31 35.95
N THR A 99 -25.45 5.97 36.67
CA THR A 99 -26.63 5.28 37.23
C THR A 99 -27.59 4.81 36.15
N LEU A 100 -27.79 5.58 35.08
CA LEU A 100 -28.58 5.19 33.92
C LEU A 100 -27.95 4.01 33.18
N CYS A 101 -26.61 3.99 33.09
CA CYS A 101 -25.85 2.86 32.55
C CYS A 101 -25.95 1.59 33.41
N LEU A 102 -25.86 1.70 34.73
CA LEU A 102 -26.05 0.58 35.67
C LEU A 102 -27.46 -0.01 35.59
N ARG A 103 -28.46 0.84 35.36
CA ARG A 103 -29.86 0.44 35.20
C ARG A 103 -30.17 -0.13 33.81
N GLN A 104 -29.18 -0.15 32.93
CA GLN A 104 -29.29 -0.69 31.56
C GLN A 104 -30.34 0.05 30.70
N GLU A 105 -30.64 1.30 31.05
CA GLU A 105 -31.60 2.15 30.33
C GLU A 105 -30.98 2.80 29.07
N MET A 106 -29.65 2.75 28.95
CA MET A 106 -28.87 3.30 27.84
C MET A 106 -28.14 2.23 27.01
N TYR A 107 -27.77 2.59 25.78
CA TYR A 107 -27.07 1.71 24.85
C TYR A 107 -25.58 1.58 25.18
N THR A 108 -25.01 0.43 24.84
CA THR A 108 -23.58 0.17 25.02
C THR A 108 -22.75 1.01 24.04
N CYS A 109 -21.55 1.42 24.46
CA CYS A 109 -20.60 2.15 23.60
C CYS A 109 -20.14 1.38 22.36
N ILE A 110 -20.42 0.08 22.26
CA ILE A 110 -19.97 -0.77 21.15
C ILE A 110 -20.54 -0.27 19.81
N ASN A 111 -21.84 0.01 19.75
CA ASN A 111 -22.50 0.43 18.52
C ASN A 111 -22.06 1.81 18.01
N PRO A 112 -22.05 2.88 18.83
CA PRO A 112 -21.58 4.20 18.39
C PRO A 112 -20.08 4.20 18.10
N LEU A 113 -19.27 3.45 18.87
CA LEU A 113 -17.82 3.33 18.61
C LEU A 113 -17.55 2.64 17.27
N LEU A 114 -18.30 1.59 16.96
CA LEU A 114 -18.19 0.89 15.68
C LEU A 114 -18.60 1.79 14.50
N ARG A 115 -19.63 2.61 14.69
CA ARG A 115 -20.06 3.62 13.71
C ARG A 115 -18.99 4.70 13.50
N TRP A 116 -18.36 5.16 14.58
CA TRP A 116 -17.26 6.11 14.52
C TRP A 116 -16.05 5.51 13.80
N PHE A 117 -15.71 4.26 14.10
CA PHE A 117 -14.61 3.55 13.45
C PHE A 117 -14.85 3.39 11.94
N HIS A 118 -16.07 3.02 11.55
CA HIS A 118 -16.48 2.96 10.14
C HIS A 118 -16.24 4.28 9.41
N ARG A 119 -16.65 5.40 10.03
CA ARG A 119 -16.46 6.73 9.45
C ARG A 119 -14.98 7.06 9.22
N GLN A 120 -14.12 6.68 10.17
CA GLN A 120 -12.67 6.88 10.03
C GLN A 120 -12.07 5.98 8.96
N THR A 121 -12.49 4.71 8.89
CA THR A 121 -11.98 3.78 7.86
C THR A 121 -12.43 4.15 6.46
N ASP A 122 -13.63 4.73 6.30
CA ASP A 122 -14.10 5.22 5.01
C ASP A 122 -13.22 6.38 4.51
N LEU A 123 -12.83 7.31 5.40
CA LEU A 123 -11.89 8.39 5.06
C LEU A 123 -10.51 7.84 4.68
N LEU A 124 -10.00 6.87 5.44
CA LEU A 124 -8.72 6.22 5.15
C LEU A 124 -8.76 5.52 3.79
N ALA A 125 -9.87 4.82 3.48
CA ALA A 125 -10.06 4.14 2.21
C ALA A 125 -10.11 5.13 1.04
N ILE A 126 -10.79 6.27 1.21
CA ILE A 126 -10.80 7.35 0.21
C ILE A 126 -9.39 7.87 -0.04
N ILE A 127 -8.63 8.19 1.01
CA ILE A 127 -7.25 8.66 0.86
C ILE A 127 -6.36 7.61 0.18
N ALA A 128 -6.51 6.34 0.55
CA ALA A 128 -5.74 5.26 -0.05
C ALA A 128 -6.06 5.10 -1.55
N CYS A 129 -7.34 5.11 -1.93
CA CYS A 129 -7.77 4.93 -3.31
C CYS A 129 -7.49 6.15 -4.20
N PHE A 130 -7.73 7.36 -3.71
CA PHE A 130 -7.65 8.59 -4.52
C PHE A 130 -6.29 9.29 -4.47
N VAL A 131 -5.49 9.06 -3.43
CA VAL A 131 -4.19 9.72 -3.27
C VAL A 131 -3.07 8.71 -3.38
N LEU A 132 -3.06 7.68 -2.53
CA LEU A 132 -1.91 6.77 -2.43
C LEU A 132 -1.78 5.87 -3.65
N PHE A 133 -2.87 5.30 -4.15
CA PHE A 133 -2.86 4.44 -5.32
C PHE A 133 -2.36 5.15 -6.59
N PRO A 134 -2.91 6.32 -7.01
CA PRO A 134 -2.42 7.00 -8.21
C PRO A 134 -1.00 7.53 -8.03
N LEU A 135 -0.64 8.03 -6.84
CA LEU A 135 0.73 8.45 -6.55
C LEU A 135 1.72 7.30 -6.76
N LYS A 136 1.37 6.11 -6.29
CA LYS A 136 2.19 4.91 -6.45
C LYS A 136 2.33 4.49 -7.90
N VAL A 137 1.25 4.56 -8.70
CA VAL A 137 1.30 4.29 -10.14
C VAL A 137 2.24 5.28 -10.85
N ILE A 138 2.16 6.58 -10.52
CA ILE A 138 3.04 7.60 -11.09
C ILE A 138 4.51 7.30 -10.76
N VAL A 139 4.81 6.99 -9.49
CA VAL A 139 6.17 6.62 -9.05
C VAL A 139 6.70 5.43 -9.84
N VAL A 140 5.87 4.39 -10.03
CA VAL A 140 6.24 3.21 -10.84
C VAL A 140 6.50 3.56 -12.30
N LEU A 141 5.74 4.49 -12.90
CA LEU A 141 5.96 4.94 -14.27
C LEU A 141 7.23 5.79 -14.43
N VAL A 142 7.51 6.69 -13.49
CA VAL A 142 8.73 7.51 -13.49
C VAL A 142 9.96 6.61 -13.33
N LEU A 143 9.94 5.69 -12.35
CA LEU A 143 10.99 4.69 -12.18
C LEU A 143 11.25 3.88 -13.44
N ARG A 144 10.21 3.60 -14.24
CA ARG A 144 10.38 2.93 -15.54
C ARG A 144 11.20 3.77 -16.52
N GLN A 145 10.87 5.06 -16.62
CA GLN A 145 11.51 5.98 -17.55
C GLN A 145 12.98 6.20 -17.16
N ASP A 146 13.26 6.47 -15.89
CA ASP A 146 14.60 6.68 -15.37
C ASP A 146 15.51 5.48 -15.63
N ILE A 147 14.99 4.27 -15.41
CA ILE A 147 15.74 3.03 -15.68
C ILE A 147 16.02 2.87 -17.19
N GLN A 148 15.06 3.20 -18.06
CA GLN A 148 15.27 3.12 -19.51
C GLN A 148 16.29 4.14 -20.01
N GLU A 149 16.29 5.35 -19.47
CA GLU A 149 17.23 6.42 -19.82
C GLU A 149 18.66 6.10 -19.35
N LEU A 150 18.83 5.73 -18.08
CA LEU A 150 20.12 5.31 -17.52
C LEU A 150 20.75 4.16 -18.31
N PHE A 151 19.96 3.17 -18.73
CA PHE A 151 20.48 2.09 -19.56
C PHE A 151 20.79 2.51 -20.99
N GLY A 152 20.01 3.43 -21.56
CA GLY A 152 20.32 4.03 -22.87
C GLY A 152 21.69 4.68 -22.85
N GLU A 153 21.99 5.45 -21.80
CA GLU A 153 23.27 6.11 -21.62
C GLU A 153 24.42 5.11 -21.41
N ILE A 154 24.25 4.09 -20.55
CA ILE A 154 25.28 3.07 -20.31
C ILE A 154 25.57 2.25 -21.57
N VAL A 155 24.54 1.82 -22.31
CA VAL A 155 24.73 1.08 -23.56
C VAL A 155 25.39 1.95 -24.63
N TYR A 156 24.98 3.22 -24.73
CA TYR A 156 25.58 4.17 -25.67
C TYR A 156 27.04 4.49 -25.34
N VAL A 157 27.38 4.69 -24.07
CA VAL A 157 28.76 4.91 -23.60
C VAL A 157 29.61 3.65 -23.74
N GLY A 158 29.05 2.47 -23.46
CA GLY A 158 29.71 1.18 -23.63
C GLY A 158 30.03 0.84 -25.09
N ASN A 159 29.12 1.18 -26.01
CA ASN A 159 29.31 1.01 -27.46
C ASN A 159 29.83 2.27 -28.17
N ARG A 160 30.35 3.26 -27.43
CA ARG A 160 30.84 4.52 -28.02
C ARG A 160 32.00 4.30 -28.98
N GLN A 161 32.79 3.26 -28.75
CA GLN A 161 33.81 2.84 -29.71
C GLN A 161 33.17 2.32 -30.99
N LEU A 162 32.10 1.53 -30.89
CA LEU A 162 31.38 0.97 -32.04
C LEU A 162 30.77 2.02 -32.95
N TYR A 163 30.11 3.03 -32.37
CA TYR A 163 29.48 4.09 -33.16
C TYR A 163 30.46 5.06 -33.83
N ARG A 164 31.69 5.21 -33.31
CA ARG A 164 32.71 6.06 -33.96
C ARG A 164 33.11 5.57 -35.34
N HIS A 165 33.12 4.27 -35.61
CA HIS A 165 33.48 3.76 -36.93
C HIS A 165 32.37 3.91 -37.96
N TRP A 166 31.10 3.91 -37.53
CA TRP A 166 29.98 4.16 -38.43
C TRP A 166 29.80 5.66 -38.72
N ALA A 167 30.12 6.53 -37.76
CA ALA A 167 30.10 7.98 -37.95
C ALA A 167 31.32 8.53 -38.72
N ALA A 168 32.35 7.70 -38.97
CA ALA A 168 33.50 8.06 -39.80
C ALA A 168 33.27 7.79 -41.30
N VAL A 169 32.09 7.28 -41.67
CA VAL A 169 31.68 7.10 -43.07
C VAL A 169 30.68 8.21 -43.41
N ASP A 170 31.19 9.44 -43.52
CA ASP A 170 30.44 10.54 -44.14
C ASP A 170 30.79 10.53 -45.65
N PRO A 171 29.81 10.50 -46.57
CA PRO A 171 30.05 10.41 -48.00
C PRO A 171 30.28 11.81 -48.57
N THR A 172 31.45 12.38 -48.32
CA THR A 172 31.94 13.53 -49.08
C THR A 172 33.37 13.28 -49.45
N ASP A 173 33.57 12.55 -50.54
CA ASP A 173 34.73 12.67 -51.42
C ASP A 173 34.31 12.11 -52.78
N GLU A 174 33.65 12.96 -53.58
CA GLU A 174 33.85 12.90 -55.02
C GLU A 174 35.33 13.18 -55.27
N ASP A 175 36.11 12.13 -55.55
CA ASP A 175 36.97 12.07 -56.73
C ASP A 175 37.83 10.81 -56.78
N SER A 176 37.85 10.19 -57.97
CA SER A 176 38.99 9.46 -58.53
C SER A 176 39.47 8.19 -57.80
N SER A 177 38.98 7.03 -58.25
CA SER A 177 39.79 6.03 -58.98
C SER A 177 39.08 4.68 -58.98
N GLY A 178 38.85 4.14 -60.18
CA GLY A 178 38.18 2.87 -60.39
C GLY A 178 38.88 1.68 -59.75
N GLY A 179 38.06 0.73 -59.31
CA GLY A 179 38.49 -0.58 -58.82
C GLY A 179 37.53 -1.11 -57.77
N ASP A 180 36.85 -2.21 -58.09
CA ASP A 180 36.23 -3.12 -57.13
C ASP A 180 34.87 -2.76 -56.52
N LEU A 181 33.86 -2.54 -57.37
CA LEU A 181 32.44 -2.60 -56.99
C LEU A 181 31.90 -4.05 -56.87
N ASN A 182 32.61 -5.05 -57.42
CA ASN A 182 32.14 -6.44 -57.46
C ASN A 182 32.46 -7.27 -56.21
N SER A 183 33.45 -6.85 -55.39
CA SER A 183 33.84 -7.58 -54.17
C SER A 183 32.97 -7.20 -52.95
N ALA A 184 32.44 -5.99 -52.91
CA ALA A 184 31.55 -5.53 -51.83
C ALA A 184 30.13 -6.12 -51.91
N LEU A 185 29.63 -6.38 -53.12
CA LEU A 185 28.34 -7.04 -53.33
C LEU A 185 28.36 -8.53 -52.96
N GLN A 186 29.50 -9.20 -53.09
CA GLN A 186 29.63 -10.62 -52.72
C GLN A 186 29.54 -10.84 -51.20
N TYR A 187 30.16 -9.96 -50.39
CA TYR A 187 30.12 -10.04 -48.93
C TYR A 187 28.75 -9.71 -48.31
N SER A 188 27.96 -8.85 -48.97
CA SER A 188 26.60 -8.53 -48.51
C SER A 188 25.60 -9.65 -48.77
N MET A 189 25.82 -10.51 -49.76
CA MET A 189 24.85 -11.53 -50.16
C MET A 189 24.96 -12.82 -49.32
N ASP A 190 26.17 -13.15 -48.83
CA ASP A 190 26.40 -14.31 -47.95
C ASP A 190 25.95 -14.07 -46.50
N THR A 191 25.83 -12.81 -46.07
CA THR A 191 25.35 -12.48 -44.72
C THR A 191 23.81 -12.53 -44.63
N ILE A 192 23.10 -12.26 -45.73
CA ILE A 192 21.62 -12.26 -45.77
C ILE A 192 21.06 -13.70 -45.85
N THR A 193 21.78 -14.64 -46.44
CA THR A 193 21.39 -16.06 -46.53
C THR A 193 21.65 -16.86 -45.24
N SER A 194 22.52 -16.40 -44.34
CA SER A 194 22.77 -17.10 -43.07
C SER A 194 21.72 -16.80 -42.00
N THR A 195 21.17 -15.58 -41.95
CA THR A 195 20.16 -15.18 -40.95
C THR A 195 18.72 -15.63 -41.26
N THR A 196 18.44 -16.11 -42.47
CA THR A 196 17.11 -16.59 -42.87
C THR A 196 16.88 -18.09 -42.61
N SER A 197 17.89 -18.84 -42.16
CA SER A 197 17.79 -20.28 -41.86
C SER A 197 17.31 -20.63 -40.43
N LEU A 198 17.16 -19.65 -39.54
CA LEU A 198 16.79 -19.89 -38.13
C LEU A 198 15.34 -19.53 -37.74
N MET A 199 14.47 -19.26 -38.71
CA MET A 199 13.03 -19.09 -38.46
C MET A 199 12.24 -20.21 -39.16
N LYS A 200 12.23 -21.40 -38.54
CA LYS A 200 11.32 -22.49 -38.91
C LYS A 200 10.01 -22.32 -38.13
N PRO A 201 8.86 -22.02 -38.78
CA PRO A 201 7.58 -21.96 -38.09
C PRO A 201 7.09 -23.37 -37.74
N ARG A 202 6.92 -23.64 -36.45
CA ARG A 202 6.27 -24.85 -35.92
C ARG A 202 4.76 -24.72 -36.14
N ARG A 203 4.24 -25.16 -37.30
CA ARG A 203 2.80 -25.42 -37.47
C ARG A 203 2.46 -26.74 -36.80
N VAL A 204 1.58 -26.69 -35.81
CA VAL A 204 0.81 -27.85 -35.33
C VAL A 204 -0.49 -27.86 -36.16
N PHE A 205 -0.61 -28.83 -37.07
CA PHE A 205 -1.91 -29.32 -37.56
C PHE A 205 -2.58 -30.09 -36.38
N GLY A 206 -3.87 -30.04 -36.08
CA GLY A 206 -5.05 -29.83 -36.90
C GLY A 206 -5.84 -31.15 -36.94
N ALA A 207 -6.97 -31.22 -36.22
CA ALA A 207 -8.16 -32.08 -36.43
C ALA A 207 -9.04 -32.05 -35.17
#